data_AF-A0A534LJF0-F1
#
_entry.id   AF-A0A534LJF0-F1
#
_cell.length_a   1.000
_cell.length_b   1.000
_cell.length_c   1.000
_cell.angle_alpha   90.00
_cell.angle_beta   90.00
_cell.angle_gamma   90.00
#
_symmetry.space_group_name_H-M   'P 1'
#
loop_
_entity.id
_entity.type
_entity.pdbx_description
1 polymer ?
#
loop_
_entity_poly.entity_id
_entity_poly.type
_entity_poly.pdbx_seq_one_letter_code
_entity_poly.pdbx_strand_id
1 'polypeptide(L)'
;RVYKTYDPRALIMKDYARKLAQMQGDDTYFRIAATIEDTVVRELASKRVFPNVDFYSGLVFHGLGIPTDLFTPVFALSRISGWTAHVIEYWEDNRLLRPLDWYVGPRDLAYVPLDERA
;
A
#
# COMPACT_ATOMS: atom_id res chain seq x y z
N ARG A 1 -0.55 0.35 9.85
CA ARG A 1 -0.32 1.40 10.86
C ARG A 1 -1.59 1.92 11.56
N VAL A 2 -2.80 1.46 11.20
CA VAL A 2 -4.05 1.76 11.93
C VAL A 2 -4.75 0.47 12.37
N TYR A 3 -5.02 -0.44 11.44
CA TYR A 3 -5.64 -1.73 11.76
C TYR A 3 -4.73 -2.60 12.64
N LYS A 4 -5.34 -3.17 13.68
CA LYS A 4 -4.77 -4.16 14.62
C LYS A 4 -5.57 -5.47 14.61
N THR A 5 -6.43 -5.60 13.62
CA THR A 5 -7.33 -6.71 13.29
C THR A 5 -7.41 -6.78 11.76
N TYR A 6 -8.22 -7.68 11.22
CA TYR A 6 -8.48 -7.75 9.78
C TYR A 6 -8.91 -6.39 9.21
N ASP A 7 -8.30 -5.99 8.10
CA ASP A 7 -8.77 -4.86 7.31
C ASP A 7 -10.13 -5.24 6.70
N PRO A 8 -11.20 -4.46 6.95
CA PRO A 8 -12.54 -4.79 6.43
C PRO A 8 -12.56 -4.88 4.89
N ARG A 9 -11.68 -4.12 4.21
CA ARG A 9 -11.57 -4.15 2.75
C ARG A 9 -10.90 -5.43 2.26
N ALA A 10 -9.97 -5.99 3.04
CA ALA A 10 -9.34 -7.27 2.71
C ALA A 10 -10.37 -8.41 2.72
N LEU A 11 -11.31 -8.40 3.66
CA LEU A 11 -12.40 -9.38 3.73
C LEU A 11 -13.29 -9.31 2.48
N ILE A 12 -13.67 -8.09 2.07
CA ILE A 12 -14.44 -7.87 0.84
C ILE A 12 -13.65 -8.35 -0.39
N MET A 13 -12.36 -8.01 -0.49
CA MET A 13 -11.51 -8.43 -1.61
C MET A 13 -11.32 -9.94 -1.66
N LYS A 14 -11.23 -10.62 -0.51
CA LYS A 14 -11.16 -12.08 -0.40
C LYS A 14 -12.38 -12.75 -1.02
N ASP A 15 -13.58 -12.22 -0.75
CA ASP A 15 -14.81 -12.76 -1.32
C ASP A 15 -14.87 -12.58 -2.84
N TYR A 16 -14.43 -11.44 -3.37
CA TYR A 16 -14.31 -11.24 -4.82
C TYR A 16 -13.27 -12.14 -5.46
N ALA A 17 -12.09 -12.28 -4.84
CA ALA A 17 -11.04 -13.17 -5.33
C ALA A 17 -11.53 -14.62 -5.41
N ARG A 18 -12.28 -15.09 -4.40
CA ARG A 18 -12.91 -16.42 -4.40
C ARG A 18 -13.91 -16.58 -5.55
N LYS A 19 -14.81 -15.60 -5.73
CA LYS A 19 -15.82 -15.64 -6.81
C LYS A 19 -15.16 -15.68 -8.19
N LEU A 20 -14.14 -14.85 -8.41
CA LEU A 20 -13.41 -14.81 -9.68
C LEU A 20 -12.68 -16.12 -9.97
N ALA A 21 -12.00 -16.70 -8.97
CA ALA A 21 -11.38 -18.01 -9.08
C ALA A 21 -12.39 -19.11 -9.49
N GLN A 22 -13.58 -19.12 -8.87
CA GLN A 22 -14.66 -20.04 -9.22
C GLN A 22 -15.17 -19.84 -10.65
N MET A 23 -15.32 -18.59 -11.08
CA MET A 23 -15.77 -18.25 -12.44
C MET A 23 -14.76 -18.64 -13.52
N GLN A 24 -13.46 -18.51 -13.23
CA GLN A 24 -12.38 -18.86 -14.15
C GLN A 24 -12.10 -20.38 -14.19
N GLY A 25 -12.58 -21.13 -13.20
CA GLY A 25 -12.30 -22.55 -13.07
C GLY A 25 -10.87 -22.87 -12.63
N ASP A 26 -10.10 -21.86 -12.21
CA ASP A 26 -8.75 -21.99 -11.67
C ASP A 26 -8.67 -21.24 -10.33
N ASP A 27 -8.50 -21.99 -9.24
CA ASP A 27 -8.38 -21.47 -7.88
C ASP A 27 -6.96 -21.51 -7.34
N THR A 28 -5.96 -21.80 -8.19
CA THR A 28 -4.56 -22.00 -7.78
C THR A 28 -4.04 -20.84 -6.94
N TYR A 29 -4.14 -19.61 -7.45
CA TYR A 29 -3.66 -18.43 -6.73
C TYR A 29 -4.48 -18.12 -5.48
N PHE A 30 -5.80 -18.34 -5.52
CA PHE A 30 -6.66 -18.14 -4.35
C PHE A 30 -6.29 -19.10 -3.21
N ARG A 31 -6.07 -20.39 -3.52
CA ARG A 31 -5.63 -21.39 -2.54
C ARG A 31 -4.27 -21.07 -1.95
N ILE A 32 -3.33 -20.62 -2.77
CA ILE A 32 -2.01 -20.19 -2.30
C ILE A 32 -2.18 -19.02 -1.33
N ALA A 33 -2.93 -17.99 -1.72
CA ALA A 33 -3.17 -16.81 -0.87
C ALA A 33 -3.87 -17.16 0.45
N ALA A 34 -4.89 -18.03 0.42
CA ALA A 34 -5.58 -18.50 1.63
C ALA A 34 -4.65 -19.30 2.55
N THR A 35 -3.79 -20.15 2.00
CA THR A 35 -2.80 -20.91 2.79
C THR A 35 -1.78 -19.99 3.46
N ILE A 36 -1.33 -18.96 2.73
CA ILE A 36 -0.44 -17.93 3.26
C ILE A 36 -1.13 -17.15 4.37
N GLU A 37 -2.38 -16.72 4.17
CA GLU A 37 -3.18 -16.02 5.19
C GLU A 37 -3.29 -16.86 6.47
N ASP A 38 -3.73 -18.11 6.37
CA ASP A 38 -3.90 -18.99 7.54
C ASP A 38 -2.59 -19.15 8.32
N THR A 39 -1.48 -19.31 7.59
CA THR A 39 -0.14 -19.40 8.19
C THR A 39 0.26 -18.11 8.87
N VAL A 40 0.16 -16.97 8.20
CA VAL A 40 0.54 -15.66 8.72
C VAL A 40 -0.30 -15.28 9.93
N VAL A 41 -1.61 -15.54 9.89
CA VAL A 41 -2.53 -15.23 10.99
C VAL A 41 -2.21 -16.10 12.20
N ARG A 42 -1.97 -17.40 12.01
CA ARG A 42 -1.54 -18.28 13.10
C ARG A 42 -0.27 -17.78 13.79
N GLU A 43 0.74 -17.39 13.02
CA GLU A 43 2.04 -17.00 13.57
C GLU A 43 2.07 -15.55 14.11
N LEU A 44 1.34 -14.62 13.48
CA LEU A 44 1.50 -13.18 13.71
C LEU A 44 0.27 -12.47 14.28
N ALA A 45 -0.88 -13.14 14.48
CA ALA A 45 -2.04 -12.53 15.11
C ALA A 45 -1.76 -12.04 16.54
N SER A 46 -0.89 -12.73 17.29
CA SER A 46 -0.42 -12.29 18.61
C SER A 46 0.27 -10.92 18.57
N LYS A 47 0.92 -10.60 17.45
CA LYS A 47 1.56 -9.30 17.17
C LYS A 47 0.60 -8.31 16.50
N ARG A 48 -0.68 -8.64 16.39
CA ARG A 48 -1.74 -7.84 15.77
C ARG A 48 -1.45 -7.52 14.30
N VAL A 49 -0.89 -8.49 13.57
CA VAL A 49 -0.63 -8.40 12.14
C VAL A 49 -1.63 -9.28 11.40
N PHE A 50 -2.38 -8.67 10.49
CA PHE A 50 -3.43 -9.31 9.70
C PHE A 50 -3.34 -8.83 8.24
N PRO A 51 -3.92 -9.56 7.28
CA PRO A 51 -3.98 -9.12 5.89
C PRO A 51 -4.60 -7.74 5.73
N ASN A 52 -4.00 -6.93 4.86
CA ASN A 52 -4.54 -5.64 4.45
C ASN A 52 -5.27 -5.77 3.09
N VAL A 53 -5.89 -4.68 2.64
CA VAL A 53 -6.59 -4.64 1.34
C VAL A 53 -5.75 -5.15 0.16
N ASP A 54 -4.45 -4.88 0.16
CA ASP A 54 -3.58 -5.16 -0.98
C ASP A 54 -3.42 -6.66 -1.19
N PHE A 55 -3.45 -7.46 -0.11
CA PHE A 55 -3.22 -8.89 -0.12
C PHE A 55 -4.13 -9.66 -1.10
N TYR A 56 -5.42 -9.32 -1.15
CA TYR A 56 -6.37 -9.92 -2.09
C TYR A 56 -6.64 -9.08 -3.34
N SER A 57 -6.34 -7.78 -3.32
CA SER A 57 -6.59 -6.91 -4.47
C SER A 57 -5.88 -7.37 -5.74
N GLY A 58 -4.64 -7.86 -5.63
CA GLY A 58 -3.89 -8.37 -6.79
C GLY A 58 -4.52 -9.60 -7.42
N LEU A 59 -5.10 -10.50 -6.61
CA LEU A 59 -5.84 -11.66 -7.11
C LEU A 59 -7.13 -11.24 -7.83
N VAL A 60 -7.81 -10.21 -7.32
CA VAL A 60 -9.00 -9.65 -7.97
C VAL A 60 -8.62 -9.05 -9.32
N PHE A 61 -7.58 -8.21 -9.38
CA PHE A 61 -7.16 -7.58 -10.64
C PHE A 61 -6.65 -8.61 -11.66
N HIS A 62 -5.90 -9.61 -11.21
CA HIS A 62 -5.52 -10.75 -12.05
C HIS A 62 -6.74 -11.51 -12.57
N GLY A 63 -7.72 -11.79 -11.70
CA GLY A 63 -8.98 -12.43 -12.09
C GLY A 63 -9.82 -11.61 -13.08
N LEU A 64 -9.61 -10.29 -13.14
CA LEU A 64 -10.22 -9.40 -14.12
C LEU A 64 -9.40 -9.27 -15.43
N GLY A 65 -8.27 -9.97 -15.55
CA GLY A 65 -7.40 -9.91 -16.73
C GLY A 65 -6.60 -8.61 -16.83
N ILE A 66 -6.46 -7.86 -15.74
CA ILE A 66 -5.67 -6.62 -15.71
C ILE A 66 -4.19 -7.00 -15.64
N PRO A 67 -3.32 -6.48 -16.53
CA PRO A 67 -1.87 -6.65 -16.42
C PRO A 67 -1.33 -6.21 -15.05
N THR A 68 -0.41 -6.97 -14.47
CA THR A 68 0.14 -6.71 -13.12
C THR A 68 0.74 -5.32 -12.97
N ASP A 69 1.40 -4.81 -14.01
CA ASP A 69 1.98 -3.46 -14.04
C ASP A 69 0.94 -2.34 -13.90
N LEU A 70 -0.35 -2.66 -14.12
CA LEU A 70 -1.46 -1.72 -14.02
C LEU A 70 -2.19 -1.77 -12.67
N PHE A 71 -1.78 -2.60 -11.72
CA PHE A 71 -2.45 -2.67 -10.40
C PHE A 71 -2.38 -1.34 -9.64
N THR A 72 -1.22 -0.69 -9.61
CA THR A 72 -1.07 0.63 -8.96
C THR A 72 -1.84 1.74 -9.68
N PRO A 73 -1.81 1.84 -11.03
CA PRO A 73 -2.72 2.72 -11.77
C PRO A 73 -4.21 2.52 -11.44
N VAL A 74 -4.70 1.29 -11.34
CA VAL A 74 -6.10 1.00 -10.96
C VAL A 74 -6.41 1.52 -9.56
N PHE A 75 -5.49 1.36 -8.61
CA PHE A 75 -5.61 1.97 -7.29
C PHE A 75 -5.71 3.50 -7.38
N ALA A 76 -4.88 4.14 -8.21
CA ALA A 76 -4.89 5.59 -8.38
C ALA A 76 -6.21 6.10 -8.97
N LEU A 77 -6.81 5.36 -9.93
CA LEU A 77 -8.14 5.68 -10.49
C LEU A 77 -9.23 5.72 -9.41
N SER A 78 -9.19 4.81 -8.44
CA SER A 78 -10.12 4.86 -7.30
C SER A 78 -9.77 6.00 -6.34
N ARG A 79 -8.47 6.21 -6.06
CA ARG A 79 -8.00 7.11 -5.02
C ARG A 79 -8.07 8.59 -5.40
N ILE A 80 -8.10 8.92 -6.70
CA ILE A 80 -8.16 10.31 -7.18
C ILE A 80 -9.31 11.10 -6.55
N SER A 81 -10.47 10.48 -6.36
CA SER A 81 -11.63 11.12 -5.71
C SER A 81 -11.34 11.54 -4.26
N GLY A 82 -10.69 10.67 -3.49
CA GLY A 82 -10.27 10.97 -2.12
C GLY A 82 -9.14 11.99 -2.06
N TRP A 83 -8.17 11.93 -2.99
CA TRP A 83 -7.11 12.95 -3.08
C TRP A 83 -7.70 14.33 -3.38
N THR A 84 -8.59 14.44 -4.37
CA THR A 84 -9.22 15.72 -4.71
C THR A 84 -10.09 16.23 -3.56
N ALA A 85 -10.83 15.36 -2.88
CA ALA A 85 -11.64 15.75 -1.73
C ALA A 85 -10.78 16.33 -0.60
N HIS A 86 -9.67 15.66 -0.24
CA HIS A 86 -8.76 16.17 0.79
C HIS A 86 -8.06 17.48 0.39
N VAL A 87 -7.74 17.69 -0.90
CA VAL A 87 -7.19 18.97 -1.37
C VAL A 87 -8.22 20.09 -1.23
N ILE A 88 -9.47 19.84 -1.62
CA ILE A 88 -10.55 20.82 -1.47
C ILE A 88 -10.78 21.15 0.01
N GLU A 89 -10.89 20.13 0.86
CA GLU A 89 -11.04 20.26 2.32
C GLU A 89 -9.89 21.08 2.93
N TYR A 90 -8.64 20.79 2.53
CA TYR A 90 -7.48 21.53 3.02
C TYR A 90 -7.49 23.00 2.59
N TRP A 91 -8.01 23.30 1.41
CA TRP A 91 -8.06 24.66 0.88
C TRP A 91 -9.07 25.57 1.59
N GLU A 92 -10.09 25.02 2.25
CA GLU A 92 -11.07 25.81 3.01
C GLU A 92 -10.43 26.55 4.20
N ASP A 93 -9.42 25.96 4.84
CA ASP A 93 -8.61 26.57 5.92
C ASP A 93 -7.11 26.33 5.68
N ASN A 94 -6.64 26.84 4.54
CA ASN A 94 -5.31 26.54 4.02
C ASN A 94 -4.17 27.05 4.91
N ARG A 95 -3.18 26.19 5.13
CA ARG A 95 -1.90 26.55 5.78
C ARG A 95 -0.71 26.13 4.93
N LEU A 96 0.39 26.89 4.97
CA LEU A 96 1.61 26.45 4.31
C LEU A 96 2.23 25.28 5.08
N LEU A 97 2.39 24.14 4.40
CA LEU A 97 3.18 23.00 4.90
C LEU A 97 4.67 23.30 4.71
N ARG A 98 5.36 23.65 5.80
CA ARG A 98 6.80 23.94 5.82
C ARG A 98 7.48 23.23 7.00
N PRO A 99 7.77 21.92 6.88
CA PRO A 99 8.52 21.20 7.90
C PRO A 99 9.97 21.73 8.00
N LEU A 100 10.60 21.47 9.15
CA LEU A 100 12.03 21.73 9.39
C LEU A 100 12.78 20.41 9.49
N ASP A 101 14.04 20.43 9.07
CA ASP A 101 14.95 19.31 9.22
C ASP A 101 16.00 19.59 10.30
N TRP A 102 16.49 18.53 10.92
CA TRP A 102 17.53 18.61 11.94
C TRP A 102 18.91 18.34 11.31
N TYR A 103 19.74 19.38 11.21
CA TYR A 103 21.08 19.23 10.64
C TYR A 103 22.06 18.56 11.62
N VAL A 104 22.51 17.36 11.27
CA VAL A 104 23.50 16.55 12.02
C VAL A 104 24.84 16.39 11.28
N GLY A 105 25.03 17.13 10.19
CA GLY A 105 26.28 17.12 9.44
C GLY A 105 27.37 18.00 10.07
N PRO A 106 28.61 17.89 9.56
CA PRO A 106 29.72 18.76 9.95
C PRO A 106 29.42 20.23 9.61
N ARG A 107 29.62 21.12 10.56
CA ARG A 107 29.43 22.57 10.40
C ARG A 107 30.76 23.26 10.14
N ASP A 108 30.69 24.47 9.59
CA ASP A 108 31.84 25.37 9.45
C ASP A 108 33.01 24.78 8.66
N LEU A 109 32.72 23.91 7.70
CA LEU A 109 33.74 23.37 6.80
C LEU A 109 34.31 24.47 5.92
N ALA A 110 35.62 24.65 5.97
CA ALA A 110 36.33 25.48 5.02
C ALA A 110 36.26 24.85 3.63
N TYR A 111 35.94 25.66 2.62
CA TYR A 111 35.99 25.23 1.24
C TYR A 111 37.46 24.98 0.82
N VAL A 112 37.73 23.81 0.23
CA VAL A 112 39.03 23.48 -0.36
C VAL A 112 38.91 23.54 -1.90
N PRO A 113 39.72 24.35 -2.60
CA PRO A 113 39.81 24.36 -4.06
C PRO A 113 40.01 22.96 -4.65
N LEU A 114 39.48 22.70 -5.85
CA LEU A 114 39.47 21.35 -6.42
C LEU A 114 40.87 20.75 -6.61
N ASP A 115 41.82 21.59 -7.00
CA ASP A 115 43.24 21.28 -7.21
C ASP A 115 44.02 21.06 -5.90
N GLU A 116 43.45 21.46 -4.75
CA GLU A 116 44.02 21.27 -3.41
C GLU A 116 43.39 20.09 -2.65
N ARG A 117 42.46 19.35 -3.27
CA ARG A 117 41.86 18.14 -2.68
C ARG A 117 42.76 16.93 -2.96
N ALA A 118 42.88 16.05 -1.96
CA ALA A 118 43.61 14.78 -2.06
C ALA A 118 42.89 13.75 -2.97
#